data_AF-A0A373NFN9-F1
#
_entry.id   AF-A0A373NFN9-F1
#
_cell.length_a   1.000
_cell.length_b   1.000
_cell.length_c   1.000
_cell.angle_alpha   90.00
_cell.angle_beta   90.00
_cell.angle_gamma   90.00
#
_symmetry.space_group_name_H-M   'P 1'
#
loop_
_entity.id
_entity.type
_entity.pdbx_description
1 polymer ?
#
loop_
_entity_poly.entity_id
_entity_poly.type
_entity_poly.pdbx_seq_one_letter_code
_entity_poly.pdbx_strand_id
1 'polypeptide(L)'
;MENKLKQYFPIIQQIYFYGSIKGVYTIVLFEKSPVQFHKYPDVYTHYFCQKSNTGLEMNLLQNYVFIPLDIFSQTVHNNGIRNLLEAWLVFLSIDSPELMISLITEYPKFKVMYEHLYYICQNVERMMEMYSAELKILDRNTVQYMVDQMQEATNSLSAEVSMKQEALQSKEQQLEEAHQKIKELQQLLGK
;
A
#
# COMPACT_ATOMS: atom_id res chain seq x y z
N MET A 1 -40.93 9.76 13.29
CA MET A 1 -39.56 9.25 13.05
C MET A 1 -38.71 10.15 12.15
N GLU A 2 -39.24 11.25 11.60
CA GLU A 2 -38.50 12.11 10.66
C GLU A 2 -37.54 13.13 11.31
N ASN A 3 -37.64 13.36 12.63
CA ASN A 3 -36.86 14.40 13.30
C ASN A 3 -35.47 13.97 13.80
N LYS A 4 -35.12 12.67 13.75
CA LYS A 4 -33.77 12.20 14.13
C LYS A 4 -32.76 12.25 12.97
N LEU A 5 -33.21 12.25 11.72
CA LEU A 5 -32.31 12.25 10.55
C LEU A 5 -31.66 13.62 10.27
N LYS A 6 -32.28 14.72 10.71
CA LYS A 6 -31.68 16.07 10.59
C LYS A 6 -30.49 16.29 11.55
N GLN A 7 -30.41 15.55 12.64
CA GLN A 7 -29.33 15.66 13.62
C GLN A 7 -28.00 15.05 13.14
N TYR A 8 -28.06 14.09 12.20
CA TYR A 8 -26.89 13.43 11.61
C TYR A 8 -26.43 14.08 10.29
N PHE A 9 -27.19 15.01 9.73
CA PHE A 9 -26.84 15.70 8.48
C PHE A 9 -25.49 16.45 8.53
N PRO A 10 -25.10 17.13 9.63
CA PRO A 10 -23.76 17.73 9.72
C PRO A 10 -22.65 16.71 10.04
N ILE A 11 -22.99 15.50 10.53
CA ILE A 11 -22.00 14.43 10.80
C ILE A 11 -21.64 13.71 9.50
N ILE A 12 -22.59 13.59 8.55
CA ILE A 12 -22.36 13.00 7.22
C ILE A 12 -21.45 13.88 6.34
N GLN A 13 -21.30 15.17 6.66
CA GLN A 13 -20.34 16.05 5.96
C GLN A 13 -18.87 15.78 6.31
N GLN A 14 -18.57 14.93 7.30
CA GLN A 14 -17.22 14.52 7.63
C GLN A 14 -16.92 13.07 7.21
N ILE A 15 -17.62 12.55 6.20
CA ILE A 15 -17.07 11.50 5.36
C ILE A 15 -15.91 12.16 4.61
N TYR A 16 -14.68 11.97 5.10
CA TYR A 16 -13.48 12.32 4.36
C TYR A 16 -13.53 11.57 3.03
N PHE A 17 -14.01 12.28 2.01
CA PHE A 17 -13.94 11.86 0.63
C PHE A 17 -12.44 11.80 0.27
N TYR A 18 -11.87 10.60 0.28
CA TYR A 18 -10.54 10.31 -0.29
C TYR A 18 -10.63 10.48 -1.81
N GLY A 19 -10.88 11.71 -2.29
CA GLY A 19 -11.17 12.03 -3.69
C GLY A 19 -9.99 11.88 -4.66
N SER A 20 -8.92 11.20 -4.26
CA SER A 20 -7.76 10.91 -5.11
C SER A 20 -6.78 10.04 -4.31
N ILE A 21 -6.98 8.71 -4.30
CA ILE A 21 -5.91 7.82 -3.83
C ILE A 21 -4.77 7.91 -4.86
N LYS A 22 -3.65 8.52 -4.46
CA LYS A 22 -2.49 8.70 -5.35
C LYS A 22 -1.70 7.40 -5.42
N GLY A 23 -1.17 7.08 -6.61
CA GLY A 23 -0.27 5.96 -6.78
C GLY A 23 0.97 6.09 -5.88
N VAL A 24 1.29 5.01 -5.18
CA VAL A 24 2.50 4.81 -4.40
C VAL A 24 3.61 4.34 -5.35
N TYR A 25 4.77 4.99 -5.25
CA TYR A 25 6.00 4.56 -5.91
C TYR A 25 6.93 3.96 -4.87
N THR A 26 7.33 2.71 -5.08
CA THR A 26 8.37 2.04 -4.30
C THR A 26 9.63 1.98 -5.15
N ILE A 27 10.64 2.73 -4.75
CA ILE A 27 11.95 2.70 -5.38
C ILE A 27 12.83 1.75 -4.58
N VAL A 28 13.41 0.74 -5.23
CA VAL A 28 14.29 -0.24 -4.61
C VAL A 28 15.68 -0.08 -5.22
N LEU A 29 16.65 0.25 -4.37
CA LEU A 29 18.06 0.37 -4.74
C LEU A 29 18.77 -0.94 -4.42
N PHE A 30 19.50 -1.50 -5.39
CA PHE A 30 20.29 -2.71 -5.20
C PHE A 30 21.77 -2.34 -5.23
N GLU A 31 22.47 -2.44 -4.10
CA GLU A 31 23.94 -2.27 -4.08
C GLU A 31 24.64 -3.31 -4.96
N LYS A 32 24.17 -4.56 -4.92
CA LYS A 32 24.58 -5.66 -5.79
C LYS A 32 23.34 -6.29 -6.40
N SER A 33 23.19 -6.14 -7.71
CA SER A 33 21.96 -6.50 -8.39
C SER A 33 21.92 -8.00 -8.75
N PRO A 34 20.72 -8.60 -8.78
CA PRO A 34 20.54 -9.94 -9.30
C PRO A 34 21.06 -10.11 -10.75
N VAL A 35 21.43 -11.33 -11.11
CA VAL A 35 22.00 -11.67 -12.44
C VAL A 35 21.10 -11.30 -13.62
N GLN A 36 19.79 -11.15 -13.40
CA GLN A 36 18.82 -10.77 -14.41
C GLN A 36 19.03 -9.32 -14.89
N PHE A 37 19.47 -8.42 -14.02
CA PHE A 37 19.74 -7.02 -14.37
C PHE A 37 20.94 -6.89 -15.30
N HIS A 38 21.94 -7.75 -15.14
CA HIS A 38 23.17 -7.77 -15.94
C HIS A 38 22.93 -8.14 -17.42
N LYS A 39 21.72 -8.58 -17.78
CA LYS A 39 21.30 -8.70 -19.20
C LYS A 39 21.13 -7.34 -19.88
N TYR A 40 21.02 -6.27 -19.10
CA TYR A 40 20.81 -4.89 -19.56
C TYR A 40 21.88 -3.97 -18.95
N PRO A 41 23.17 -4.11 -19.35
CA PRO A 41 24.28 -3.42 -18.69
C PRO A 41 24.26 -1.89 -18.83
N ASP A 42 23.55 -1.36 -19.82
CA ASP A 42 23.42 0.09 -20.04
C ASP A 42 22.14 0.68 -19.42
N VAL A 43 21.34 -0.14 -18.73
CA VAL A 43 20.05 0.26 -18.16
C VAL A 43 20.08 0.04 -16.66
N TYR A 44 19.94 1.14 -15.92
CA TYR A 44 19.91 1.13 -14.45
C TYR A 44 18.57 1.61 -13.87
N THR A 45 17.54 1.83 -14.69
CA THR A 45 16.20 2.16 -14.21
C THR A 45 15.20 1.19 -14.81
N HIS A 46 14.56 0.38 -13.96
CA HIS A 46 13.58 -0.62 -14.39
C HIS A 46 12.23 -0.34 -13.76
N TYR A 47 11.26 0.03 -14.60
CA TYR A 47 9.87 0.25 -14.18
C TYR A 47 9.10 -1.06 -14.28
N PHE A 48 8.49 -1.47 -13.18
CA PHE A 48 7.63 -2.65 -13.11
C PHE A 48 6.18 -2.23 -12.91
N CYS A 49 5.33 -2.66 -13.84
CA CYS A 49 3.89 -2.58 -13.74
C CYS A 49 3.30 -3.98 -13.50
N GLN A 50 2.19 -4.04 -12.79
CA GLN A 50 1.51 -5.29 -12.48
C GLN A 50 0.43 -5.57 -13.54
N LYS A 51 0.35 -6.82 -13.99
CA LYS A 51 -0.68 -7.33 -14.89
C LYS A 51 -1.16 -8.67 -14.35
N SER A 52 -2.48 -8.91 -14.37
CA SER A 52 -3.00 -10.20 -13.91
C SER A 52 -2.56 -11.33 -14.86
N ASN A 53 -2.66 -12.57 -14.39
CA ASN A 53 -2.50 -13.76 -15.22
C ASN A 53 -3.48 -13.83 -16.41
N THR A 54 -4.62 -13.16 -16.33
CA THR A 54 -5.62 -13.04 -17.42
C THR A 54 -5.33 -11.90 -18.38
N GLY A 55 -4.32 -11.08 -18.09
CA GLY A 55 -4.01 -9.88 -18.85
C GLY A 55 -4.85 -8.65 -18.49
N LEU A 56 -5.63 -8.71 -17.40
CA LEU A 56 -6.32 -7.55 -16.86
C LEU A 56 -5.28 -6.54 -16.36
N GLU A 57 -5.34 -5.35 -16.93
CA GLU A 57 -4.55 -4.19 -16.51
C GLU A 57 -5.43 -3.31 -15.63
N MET A 58 -5.03 -3.15 -14.37
CA MET A 58 -5.72 -2.34 -13.39
C MET A 58 -4.67 -1.52 -12.66
N ASN A 59 -4.95 -0.24 -12.44
CA ASN A 59 -4.06 0.62 -11.66
C ASN A 59 -4.16 0.24 -10.18
N LEU A 60 -3.29 -0.67 -9.74
CA LEU A 60 -3.17 -1.11 -8.35
C LEU A 60 -2.56 -0.03 -7.44
N LEU A 61 -2.29 1.16 -7.97
CA LEU A 61 -1.66 2.27 -7.26
C LEU A 61 -0.27 1.91 -6.71
N GLN A 62 0.35 0.83 -7.18
CA GLN A 62 1.66 0.36 -6.72
C GLN A 62 2.58 0.24 -7.93
N ASN A 63 3.52 1.18 -8.02
CA ASN A 63 4.55 1.21 -9.06
C ASN A 63 5.90 0.92 -8.43
N TYR A 64 6.64 -0.03 -9.02
CA TYR A 64 7.98 -0.37 -8.56
C TYR A 64 9.03 0.16 -9.53
N VAL A 65 10.06 0.79 -9.00
CA VAL A 65 11.23 1.22 -9.76
C VAL A 65 12.45 0.54 -9.14
N PHE A 66 13.08 -0.35 -9.90
CA PHE A 66 14.28 -1.06 -9.45
C PHE A 66 15.51 -0.43 -10.07
N ILE A 67 16.50 -0.11 -9.22
CA ILE A 67 17.71 0.61 -9.61
C ILE A 67 18.93 -0.20 -9.16
N PRO A 68 19.62 -0.93 -10.07
CA PRO A 68 20.89 -1.58 -9.81
C PRO A 68 22.04 -0.56 -9.72
N LEU A 69 22.52 -0.29 -8.50
CA LEU A 69 23.56 0.71 -8.23
C LEU A 69 24.94 0.27 -8.73
N ASP A 70 25.20 -1.04 -8.76
CA ASP A 70 26.41 -1.64 -9.35
C ASP A 70 26.52 -1.34 -10.86
N ILE A 71 25.42 -1.49 -11.60
CA ILE A 71 25.34 -1.15 -13.03
C ILE A 71 25.39 0.36 -13.24
N PHE A 72 24.66 1.12 -12.42
CA PHE A 72 24.67 2.58 -12.43
C PHE A 72 26.09 3.15 -12.22
N SER A 73 26.83 2.62 -11.24
CA SER A 73 28.18 3.08 -10.88
C SER A 73 29.13 3.01 -12.08
N GLN A 74 29.08 1.93 -12.86
CA GLN A 74 29.87 1.79 -14.08
C GLN A 74 29.49 2.84 -15.13
N THR A 75 28.20 3.13 -15.26
CA THR A 75 27.69 4.13 -16.21
C THR A 75 28.17 5.54 -15.87
N VAL A 76 28.12 5.92 -14.58
CA VAL A 76 28.59 7.23 -14.11
C VAL A 76 30.11 7.33 -14.18
N HIS A 77 30.84 6.26 -13.86
CA HIS A 77 32.29 6.27 -13.97
C HIS A 77 32.76 6.60 -15.40
N ASN A 78 32.05 6.07 -16.40
CA ASN A 78 32.41 6.27 -17.81
C ASN A 78 31.92 7.62 -18.37
N ASN A 79 30.75 8.12 -17.93
CA ASN A 79 30.08 9.25 -18.58
C ASN A 79 29.93 10.50 -17.69
N GLY A 80 30.35 10.43 -16.43
CA GLY A 80 30.07 11.47 -15.43
C GLY A 80 28.58 11.56 -15.05
N ILE A 81 28.25 12.61 -14.31
CA ILE A 81 26.87 12.93 -13.90
C ILE A 81 26.25 13.81 -14.98
N ARG A 82 25.15 13.36 -15.59
CA ARG A 82 24.54 14.02 -16.75
C ARG A 82 23.26 14.77 -16.41
N ASN A 83 22.59 14.36 -15.33
CA ASN A 83 21.30 14.92 -14.93
C ASN A 83 21.07 14.82 -13.43
N LEU A 84 20.01 15.46 -12.98
CA LEU A 84 19.68 15.52 -11.56
C LEU A 84 19.33 14.16 -10.94
N LEU A 85 18.72 13.24 -11.68
CA LEU A 85 18.44 11.90 -11.17
C LEU A 85 19.74 11.16 -10.87
N GLU A 86 20.70 11.20 -11.79
CA GLU A 86 22.02 10.61 -11.58
C GLU A 86 22.76 11.28 -10.42
N ALA A 87 22.65 12.60 -10.26
CA ALA A 87 23.22 13.31 -9.13
C ALA A 87 22.63 12.82 -7.78
N TRP A 88 21.31 12.55 -7.73
CA TRP A 88 20.67 11.95 -6.56
C TRP A 88 21.14 10.51 -6.31
N LEU A 89 21.26 9.69 -7.35
CA LEU A 89 21.74 8.32 -7.20
C LEU A 89 23.19 8.29 -6.71
N VAL A 90 24.05 9.15 -7.26
CA VAL A 90 25.42 9.40 -6.78
C VAL A 90 25.41 9.79 -5.31
N PHE A 91 24.56 10.74 -4.91
CA PHE A 91 24.44 11.16 -3.50
C PHE A 91 24.07 9.99 -2.57
N LEU A 92 23.19 9.09 -3.02
CA LEU A 92 22.71 7.96 -2.23
C LEU A 92 23.65 6.75 -2.24
N SER A 93 24.58 6.67 -3.19
CA SER A 93 25.39 5.47 -3.44
C SER A 93 26.89 5.66 -3.22
N ILE A 94 27.37 6.87 -2.92
CA ILE A 94 28.81 7.16 -2.89
C ILE A 94 29.36 7.24 -1.47
N ASP A 95 30.46 6.50 -1.28
CA ASP A 95 31.31 6.55 -0.08
C ASP A 95 32.63 7.35 -0.30
N SER A 96 32.94 7.76 -1.53
CA SER A 96 34.17 8.50 -1.87
C SER A 96 34.04 10.01 -1.59
N PRO A 97 34.93 10.59 -0.77
CA PRO A 97 34.96 12.03 -0.51
C PRO A 97 35.19 12.88 -1.78
N GLU A 98 36.01 12.41 -2.71
CA GLU A 98 36.37 13.14 -3.93
C GLU A 98 35.16 13.32 -4.85
N LEU A 99 34.40 12.24 -5.06
CA LEU A 99 33.17 12.30 -5.83
C LEU A 99 32.10 13.13 -5.12
N MET A 100 32.01 13.05 -3.78
CA MET A 100 31.10 13.89 -3.01
C MET A 100 31.41 15.39 -3.16
N ILE A 101 32.70 15.76 -3.14
CA ILE A 101 33.12 17.15 -3.38
C ILE A 101 32.75 17.61 -4.79
N SER A 102 32.99 16.78 -5.81
CA SER A 102 32.59 17.09 -7.19
C SER A 102 31.08 17.29 -7.32
N LEU A 103 30.29 16.41 -6.72
CA LEU A 103 28.83 16.47 -6.70
C LEU A 103 28.32 17.73 -6.00
N ILE A 104 28.88 18.11 -4.84
CA ILE A 104 28.49 19.33 -4.13
C ILE A 104 28.89 20.59 -4.91
N THR A 105 30.03 20.55 -5.58
CA THR A 105 30.52 21.68 -6.38
C THR A 105 29.58 21.95 -7.56
N GLU A 106 29.15 20.90 -8.25
CA GLU A 106 28.24 20.99 -9.39
C GLU A 106 26.77 21.21 -8.95
N TYR A 107 26.36 20.61 -7.83
CA TYR A 107 25.02 20.68 -7.27
C TYR A 107 25.05 21.12 -5.78
N PRO A 108 25.18 22.42 -5.50
CA PRO A 108 25.36 22.96 -4.14
C PRO A 108 24.28 22.56 -3.13
N LYS A 109 23.08 22.23 -3.61
CA LYS A 109 21.96 21.77 -2.76
C LYS A 109 22.28 20.51 -1.95
N PHE A 110 23.19 19.66 -2.42
CA PHE A 110 23.58 18.46 -1.69
C PHE A 110 24.49 18.75 -0.49
N LYS A 111 25.10 19.95 -0.42
CA LYS A 111 25.98 20.32 0.70
C LYS A 111 25.27 20.23 2.04
N VAL A 112 24.12 20.89 2.15
CA VAL A 112 23.33 20.95 3.40
C VAL A 112 22.85 19.55 3.79
N MET A 113 22.43 18.75 2.81
CA MET A 113 22.00 17.36 3.05
C MET A 113 23.16 16.48 3.51
N TYR A 114 24.33 16.63 2.90
CA TYR A 114 25.54 15.90 3.29
C TYR A 114 26.02 16.28 4.70
N GLU A 115 26.01 17.57 5.04
CA GLU A 115 26.35 18.06 6.39
C GLU A 115 25.41 17.46 7.45
N HIS A 116 24.11 17.40 7.16
CA HIS A 116 23.13 16.75 8.04
C HIS A 116 23.38 15.25 8.19
N LEU A 117 23.61 14.52 7.08
CA LEU A 117 23.93 13.09 7.12
C LEU A 117 25.20 12.85 7.94
N TYR A 118 26.24 13.63 7.71
CA TYR A 118 27.51 13.52 8.44
C TYR A 118 27.33 13.76 9.93
N TYR A 119 26.53 14.78 10.31
CA TYR A 119 26.17 15.02 11.71
C TYR A 119 25.39 13.85 12.33
N ILE A 120 24.44 13.26 11.59
CA ILE A 120 23.68 12.09 12.07
C ILE A 120 24.59 10.87 12.23
N CYS A 121 25.48 10.61 11.28
CA CYS A 121 26.45 9.50 11.35
C CYS A 121 27.42 9.63 12.53
N GLN A 122 27.75 10.85 12.96
CA GLN A 122 28.53 11.08 14.17
C GLN A 122 27.73 10.85 15.47
N ASN A 123 26.40 10.99 15.41
CA ASN A 123 25.49 10.86 16.55
C ASN A 123 24.61 9.61 16.41
N VAL A 124 25.25 8.44 16.25
CA VAL A 124 24.61 7.13 16.05
C VAL A 124 23.53 6.77 17.07
N GLU A 125 23.66 7.22 18.32
CA GLU A 125 22.67 6.96 19.38
C GLU A 125 21.32 7.63 19.09
N ARG A 126 21.35 8.87 18.58
CA ARG A 126 20.14 9.62 18.17
C ARG A 126 19.52 9.10 16.88
N MET A 127 20.32 8.51 15.99
CA MET A 127 19.86 7.88 14.75
C MET A 127 18.98 6.64 15.04
N MET A 128 19.40 5.80 16.00
CA MET A 128 18.64 4.61 16.40
C MET A 128 17.27 4.96 16.98
N GLU A 129 17.15 6.06 17.73
CA GLU A 129 15.88 6.53 18.27
C GLU A 129 14.90 6.96 17.17
N MET A 130 15.38 7.69 16.15
CA MET A 130 14.54 8.11 15.01
C MET A 130 14.02 6.90 14.23
N TYR A 131 14.91 6.03 13.72
CA TYR A 131 14.49 4.83 12.96
C TYR A 131 13.45 3.98 13.69
N SER A 132 13.56 3.85 15.02
CA SER A 132 12.58 3.12 15.84
C SER A 132 11.19 3.76 15.85
N ALA A 133 11.10 5.09 15.68
CA ALA A 133 9.86 5.84 15.63
C ALA A 133 9.20 5.75 14.25
N GLU A 134 9.95 5.86 13.14
CA GLU A 134 9.37 5.70 11.80
C GLU A 134 8.87 4.27 11.56
N LEU A 135 9.60 3.24 12.00
CA LEU A 135 9.12 1.85 11.93
C LEU A 135 7.82 1.66 12.73
N LYS A 136 7.72 2.26 13.92
CA LYS A 136 6.49 2.21 14.73
C LYS A 136 5.30 2.86 14.04
N ILE A 137 5.51 3.96 13.31
CA ILE A 137 4.43 4.65 12.58
C ILE A 137 3.95 3.79 11.40
N LEU A 138 4.86 3.16 10.67
CA LEU A 138 4.54 2.30 9.52
C LEU A 138 3.75 1.06 9.97
N ASP A 139 4.16 0.44 11.08
CA ASP A 139 3.48 -0.72 11.64
C ASP A 139 2.07 -0.37 12.15
N ARG A 140 1.95 0.77 12.84
CA ARG A 140 0.67 1.24 13.40
C ARG A 140 -0.38 1.56 12.33
N ASN A 141 0.03 2.14 11.21
CA ASN A 141 -0.87 2.43 10.09
C ASN A 141 -1.30 1.17 9.34
N THR A 142 -0.41 0.18 9.23
CA THR A 142 -0.68 -1.09 8.54
C THR A 142 -1.62 -1.97 9.35
N VAL A 143 -1.37 -2.09 10.66
CA VAL A 143 -2.22 -2.87 11.57
C VAL A 143 -3.61 -2.26 11.66
N GLN A 144 -3.73 -0.93 11.78
CA GLN A 144 -5.05 -0.28 11.83
C GLN A 144 -5.83 -0.52 10.54
N TYR A 145 -5.19 -0.35 9.37
CA TYR A 145 -5.83 -0.61 8.08
C TYR A 145 -6.30 -2.06 7.92
N MET A 146 -5.50 -3.03 8.37
CA MET A 146 -5.88 -4.45 8.32
C MET A 146 -7.04 -4.78 9.26
N VAL A 147 -7.03 -4.23 10.49
CA VAL A 147 -8.11 -4.42 11.46
C VAL A 147 -9.42 -3.84 10.94
N ASP A 148 -9.38 -2.64 10.35
CA ASP A 148 -10.57 -1.98 9.80
C ASP A 148 -11.18 -2.80 8.66
N GLN A 149 -10.35 -3.32 7.73
CA GLN A 149 -10.78 -4.19 6.64
C GLN A 149 -11.36 -5.52 7.14
N MET A 150 -10.76 -6.14 8.17
CA MET A 150 -11.29 -7.37 8.76
C MET A 150 -12.59 -7.14 9.53
N GLN A 151 -12.75 -5.99 10.17
CA GLN A 151 -13.97 -5.63 10.87
C GLN A 151 -15.12 -5.36 9.89
N GLU A 152 -14.87 -4.68 8.76
CA GLU A 152 -15.87 -4.51 7.70
C GLU A 152 -16.31 -5.85 7.10
N ALA A 153 -15.37 -6.74 6.80
CA ALA A 153 -15.69 -8.08 6.31
C ALA A 153 -16.53 -8.88 7.32
N THR A 154 -16.18 -8.83 8.60
CA THR A 154 -16.90 -9.52 9.68
C THR A 154 -18.32 -8.96 9.85
N ASN A 155 -18.47 -7.64 9.78
CA ASN A 155 -19.78 -6.99 9.88
C ASN A 155 -20.68 -7.35 8.69
N SER A 156 -20.12 -7.40 7.48
CA SER A 156 -20.86 -7.82 6.27
C SER A 156 -21.30 -9.27 6.36
N LEU A 157 -20.42 -10.18 6.79
CA LEU A 157 -20.75 -11.59 7.00
C LEU A 157 -21.81 -11.78 8.09
N SER A 158 -21.70 -11.06 9.20
CA SER A 158 -22.69 -11.09 10.29
C SER A 158 -24.08 -10.64 9.82
N ALA A 159 -24.14 -9.58 9.02
CA ALA A 159 -25.39 -9.09 8.43
C ALA A 159 -26.00 -10.13 7.46
N GLU A 160 -25.18 -10.78 6.62
CA GLU A 160 -25.66 -11.82 5.71
C GLU A 160 -26.18 -13.05 6.46
N VAL A 161 -25.51 -13.46 7.55
CA VAL A 161 -25.95 -14.56 8.41
C VAL A 161 -27.28 -14.23 9.09
N SER A 162 -27.43 -13.02 9.62
CA SER A 162 -28.70 -12.57 10.24
C SER A 162 -29.85 -12.63 9.24
N MET A 163 -29.64 -12.12 8.02
CA MET A 163 -30.66 -12.18 6.96
C MET A 163 -31.03 -13.62 6.56
N LYS A 164 -30.03 -14.51 6.48
CA LYS A 164 -30.28 -15.94 6.18
C LYS A 164 -31.02 -16.64 7.33
N GLN A 165 -30.73 -16.30 8.59
CA GLN A 165 -31.41 -16.86 9.76
C GLN A 165 -32.88 -16.44 9.80
N GLU A 166 -33.19 -15.17 9.53
CA GLU A 166 -34.56 -14.67 9.44
C GLU A 166 -35.33 -15.33 8.28
N ALA A 167 -34.69 -15.49 7.12
CA ALA A 167 -35.28 -16.19 5.98
C ALA A 167 -35.57 -17.67 6.29
N LEU A 168 -34.69 -18.34 7.04
CA LEU A 168 -34.88 -19.73 7.49
C LEU A 168 -36.07 -19.85 8.44
N GLN A 169 -36.16 -18.99 9.47
CA GLN A 169 -37.29 -18.98 10.40
C GLN A 169 -38.63 -18.75 9.69
N SER A 170 -38.66 -17.83 8.73
CA SER A 170 -39.85 -17.58 7.93
C SER A 170 -40.24 -18.80 7.09
N LYS A 171 -39.25 -19.52 6.53
CA LYS A 171 -39.49 -20.74 5.77
C LYS A 171 -39.98 -21.90 6.65
N GLU A 172 -39.44 -22.04 7.87
CA GLU A 172 -39.91 -23.04 8.83
C GLU A 172 -41.37 -22.80 9.24
N GLN A 173 -41.76 -21.56 9.54
CA GLN A 173 -43.17 -21.22 9.81
C GLN A 173 -44.10 -21.56 8.64
N GLN A 174 -43.71 -21.20 7.41
CA GLN A 174 -44.50 -21.53 6.21
C GLN A 174 -44.64 -23.05 6.02
N LEU A 175 -43.57 -23.81 6.31
CA LEU A 175 -43.57 -25.27 6.20
C LEU A 175 -44.50 -25.91 7.24
N GLU A 176 -44.54 -25.36 8.45
CA GLU A 176 -45.37 -25.86 9.54
C GLU A 176 -46.86 -25.57 9.31
N GLU A 177 -47.19 -24.36 8.82
CA GLU A 177 -48.54 -24.02 8.35
C GLU A 177 -49.00 -24.91 7.18
N ALA A 178 -48.10 -25.19 6.23
CA ALA A 178 -48.40 -26.08 5.11
C ALA A 178 -48.66 -27.51 5.59
N HIS A 179 -47.87 -28.03 6.54
CA HIS A 179 -48.11 -29.34 7.14
C HIS A 179 -49.44 -29.42 7.88
N GLN A 180 -49.83 -28.38 8.62
CA GLN A 180 -51.14 -28.33 9.28
C GLN A 180 -52.28 -28.39 8.27
N LYS A 181 -52.23 -27.60 7.19
CA LYS A 181 -53.24 -27.63 6.12
C LYS A 181 -53.31 -28.98 5.41
N ILE A 182 -52.18 -29.63 5.14
CA ILE A 182 -52.15 -30.98 4.55
C ILE A 182 -52.84 -31.98 5.49
N LYS A 183 -52.57 -31.90 6.80
CA LYS A 183 -53.17 -32.78 7.80
C LYS A 183 -54.69 -32.59 7.91
N GLU A 184 -55.17 -31.35 7.85
CA GLU A 184 -56.60 -31.02 7.81
C GLU A 184 -57.27 -31.54 6.53
N LEU A 185 -56.64 -31.34 5.37
CA LEU A 185 -57.16 -31.84 4.09
C LEU A 185 -57.19 -33.37 4.03
N GLN A 186 -56.18 -34.06 4.60
CA GLN A 186 -56.17 -35.52 4.71
C GLN A 186 -57.29 -36.05 5.62
N GLN A 187 -57.66 -35.32 6.68
CA GLN A 187 -58.81 -35.68 7.53
C GLN A 187 -60.16 -35.49 6.82
N LEU A 188 -60.24 -34.52 5.89
CA LEU A 188 -61.44 -34.27 5.08
C LEU A 188 -61.63 -35.26 3.93
N LEU A 189 -60.54 -35.76 3.33
CA LEU A 189 -60.54 -36.76 2.25
C LEU A 189 -60.64 -38.22 2.73
N GLY A 190 -60.52 -38.46 4.04
CA GLY A 190 -60.63 -39.79 4.67
C GLY A 190 -62.03 -40.18 5.17
N LYS A 191 -63.07 -39.43 4.78
CA LYS A 191 -64.50 -39.77 4.97
C LYS A 191 -65.15 -40.00 3.62
#